data_AF-A1RRY7-F1
#
_entry.id   AF-A1RRY7-F1
#
_cell.length_a   1.000
_cell.length_b   1.000
_cell.length_c   1.000
_cell.angle_alpha   90.00
_cell.angle_beta   90.00
_cell.angle_gamma   90.00
#
_symmetry.space_group_name_H-M   'P 1'
#
loop_
_entity.id
_entity.type
_entity.pdbx_description
1 polymer ?
#
loop_
_entity_poly.entity_id
_entity_poly.type
_entity_poly.pdbx_seq_one_letter_code
_entity_poly.pdbx_strand_id
1 'polypeptide(L)'
;MEKKDCLFTILDFCSNRNSRGVPNDLLKQARIKARKLIIVSKCGDVREIFSAIRIIAGENMDFPMRHYHEVEIQEIAKLERCSTFEVLNL
;
A
#
# COMPACT_ATOMS: atom_id res chain seq x y z
N MET A 1 -8.82 18.07 -9.14
CA MET A 1 -8.82 17.18 -7.96
C MET A 1 -7.50 17.39 -7.22
N GLU A 2 -7.54 17.65 -5.93
CA GLU A 2 -6.34 17.81 -5.11
C GLU A 2 -5.79 16.44 -4.71
N LYS A 3 -4.50 16.19 -4.95
CA LYS A 3 -3.84 14.94 -4.53
C LYS A 3 -3.73 14.89 -3.02
N LYS A 4 -4.06 13.74 -2.43
CA LYS A 4 -3.80 13.44 -1.02
C LYS A 4 -2.30 13.27 -0.77
N ASP A 5 -1.89 13.38 0.48
CA ASP A 5 -0.48 13.14 0.82
C ASP A 5 -0.16 11.65 0.65
N CYS A 6 -1.04 10.78 1.15
CA CYS A 6 -0.83 9.34 1.17
C CYS A 6 -2.04 8.57 0.66
N LEU A 7 -1.81 7.58 -0.19
CA LEU A 7 -2.77 6.52 -0.48
C LEU A 7 -2.35 5.29 0.31
N PHE A 8 -3.24 4.79 1.15
CA PHE A 8 -3.06 3.54 1.88
C PHE A 8 -3.71 2.40 1.11
N THR A 9 -3.09 1.23 1.13
CA THR A 9 -3.70 -0.01 0.68
C THR A 9 -3.42 -1.10 1.69
N ILE A 10 -4.41 -1.95 1.95
CA ILE A 10 -4.31 -3.03 2.92
C ILE A 10 -4.24 -4.35 2.15
N LEU A 11 -3.20 -5.13 2.42
CA LEU A 11 -3.05 -6.48 1.91
C LEU A 11 -3.30 -7.47 3.06
N ASP A 12 -4.27 -8.36 2.87
CA ASP A 12 -4.63 -9.40 3.81
C ASP A 12 -4.21 -10.76 3.25
N PHE A 13 -3.20 -11.38 3.87
CA PHE A 13 -2.70 -12.70 3.50
C PHE A 13 -3.12 -13.79 4.51
N CYS A 14 -4.02 -13.50 5.47
CA CYS A 14 -4.47 -14.47 6.48
C CYS A 14 -5.27 -15.62 5.86
N SER A 15 -5.99 -15.32 4.78
CA SER A 15 -6.88 -16.25 4.13
C SER A 15 -6.31 -16.61 2.78
N ASN A 16 -6.01 -17.90 2.58
CA ASN A 16 -5.66 -18.53 1.30
C ASN A 16 -6.77 -18.39 0.21
N ARG A 17 -7.75 -17.51 0.42
CA ARG A 17 -8.93 -17.26 -0.41
C ARG A 17 -8.94 -15.89 -1.09
N ASN A 18 -8.02 -14.98 -0.78
CA ASN A 18 -7.98 -13.66 -1.44
C ASN A 18 -6.55 -13.17 -1.66
N SER A 19 -5.68 -14.04 -2.19
CA SER A 19 -4.56 -13.58 -3.03
C SER A 19 -5.12 -13.02 -4.35
N ARG A 20 -6.05 -12.05 -4.28
CA ARG A 20 -6.22 -11.12 -5.39
C ARG A 20 -4.88 -10.41 -5.42
N GLY A 21 -4.05 -10.82 -6.37
CA GLY A 21 -2.73 -10.25 -6.57
C GLY A 21 -2.83 -8.73 -6.55
N VAL A 22 -1.72 -8.08 -6.22
CA VAL A 22 -1.65 -6.62 -6.19
C VAL A 22 -2.31 -6.09 -7.46
N PRO A 23 -3.34 -5.23 -7.36
CA PRO A 23 -4.05 -4.78 -8.53
C PRO A 23 -3.07 -4.11 -9.49
N ASN A 24 -3.08 -4.52 -10.75
CA ASN A 24 -2.23 -3.94 -11.79
C ASN A 24 -2.36 -2.41 -11.86
N ASP A 25 -3.51 -1.86 -11.45
CA ASP A 25 -3.78 -0.42 -11.43
C ASP A 25 -3.41 0.27 -10.11
N LEU A 26 -2.92 -0.42 -9.08
CA LEU A 26 -2.62 0.16 -7.76
C LEU A 26 -1.65 1.35 -7.89
N LEU A 27 -0.53 1.15 -8.60
CA LEU A 27 0.46 2.21 -8.81
C LEU A 27 -0.12 3.36 -9.63
N LYS A 28 -0.94 3.06 -10.64
CA LYS A 28 -1.61 4.07 -11.46
C LYS A 28 -2.56 4.92 -10.63
N GLN A 29 -3.39 4.29 -9.80
CA GLN A 29 -4.30 4.98 -8.89
C GLN A 29 -3.53 5.79 -7.85
N ALA A 30 -2.45 5.24 -7.28
CA ALA A 30 -1.61 5.94 -6.32
C ALA A 30 -1.00 7.21 -6.92
N ARG A 31 -0.48 7.13 -8.15
CA ARG A 31 0.07 8.28 -8.87
C ARG A 31 -0.96 9.36 -9.16
N ILE A 32 -2.22 8.99 -9.43
CA ILE A 32 -3.30 9.95 -9.71
C ILE A 32 -3.80 10.60 -8.42
N LYS A 33 -4.02 9.80 -7.37
CA LYS A 33 -4.75 10.20 -6.16
C LYS A 33 -3.85 10.77 -5.07
N ALA A 34 -2.58 10.38 -5.00
CA ALA A 34 -1.70 10.73 -3.90
C ALA A 34 -0.26 11.05 -4.31
N ARG A 35 0.51 11.60 -3.36
CA ARG A 35 1.95 11.86 -3.51
C ARG A 35 2.81 10.65 -3.14
N LYS A 36 2.26 9.73 -2.36
CA LYS A 36 2.95 8.54 -1.85
C LYS A 36 1.99 7.37 -1.68
N LEU A 37 2.48 6.15 -1.91
CA LEU A 37 1.78 4.90 -1.62
C LEU A 37 2.29 4.30 -0.32
N ILE A 38 1.38 3.92 0.56
CA ILE A 38 1.63 3.17 1.78
C ILE A 38 0.92 1.83 1.69
N ILE A 39 1.66 0.75 1.85
CA ILE A 39 1.13 -0.61 1.82
C ILE A 39 1.17 -1.17 3.23
N VAL A 40 0.05 -1.71 3.70
CA VAL A 40 -0.08 -2.27 5.05
C VAL A 40 -0.44 -3.75 4.93
N SER A 41 0.42 -4.65 5.38
CA SER A 41 0.07 -6.07 5.49
C SER A 41 -0.50 -6.38 6.87
N LYS A 42 -1.75 -6.85 6.94
CA LYS A 42 -2.43 -7.17 8.22
C LYS A 42 -1.99 -8.48 8.85
N CYS A 43 -1.47 -9.40 8.05
CA CYS A 43 -1.03 -10.74 8.42
C CYS A 43 -0.42 -11.41 7.19
N GLY A 44 0.23 -12.56 7.36
CA GLY A 44 0.82 -13.35 6.27
C GLY A 44 2.21 -13.88 6.60
N ASP A 45 2.68 -14.88 5.85
CA ASP A 45 4.08 -15.26 5.92
C ASP A 45 4.96 -14.17 5.30
N VAL A 46 6.12 -13.95 5.91
CA VAL A 46 7.10 -12.97 5.46
C VAL A 46 7.45 -13.18 3.98
N ARG A 47 7.62 -14.42 3.52
CA ARG A 47 7.98 -14.71 2.12
C ARG A 47 6.88 -14.28 1.14
N GLU A 48 5.61 -14.47 1.51
CA GLU A 48 4.47 -14.09 0.67
C GLU A 48 4.34 -12.57 0.59
N ILE A 49 4.42 -11.89 1.74
CA ILE A 49 4.40 -10.42 1.83
C ILE A 49 5.53 -9.83 0.99
N PHE A 50 6.77 -10.27 1.20
CA PHE A 50 7.92 -9.74 0.46
C PHE A 50 7.84 -10.03 -1.04
N SER A 51 7.31 -11.18 -1.45
CA SER A 51 7.11 -11.50 -2.87
C SER A 51 6.12 -10.53 -3.52
N ALA A 52 4.99 -10.27 -2.85
CA ALA A 52 4.02 -9.28 -3.31
C ALA A 52 4.64 -7.88 -3.42
N ILE A 53 5.28 -7.39 -2.35
CA ILE A 53 5.91 -6.05 -2.33
C ILE A 53 6.97 -5.89 -3.43
N ARG A 54 7.77 -6.94 -3.71
CA ARG A 54 8.77 -6.91 -4.80
C ARG A 54 8.14 -6.73 -6.17
N ILE A 55 6.99 -7.34 -6.43
CA ILE A 55 6.28 -7.16 -7.71
C ILE A 55 5.88 -5.69 -7.88
N ILE A 56 5.28 -5.09 -6.84
CA ILE A 56 4.86 -3.67 -6.87
C ILE A 56 6.06 -2.75 -7.02
N ALA A 57 7.14 -3.03 -6.27
CA ALA A 57 8.36 -2.22 -6.33
C ALA A 57 9.06 -2.34 -7.69
N GLY A 58 9.02 -3.51 -8.34
CA GLY A 58 9.59 -3.73 -9.66
C GLY A 58 8.90 -2.91 -10.76
N GLU A 59 7.59 -2.66 -10.62
CA GLU A 59 6.82 -1.80 -11.53
C GLU A 59 6.96 -0.30 -11.20
N ASN A 60 7.66 0.03 -10.12
CA ASN A 60 7.72 1.37 -9.58
C ASN A 60 8.90 2.19 -10.14
N MET A 61 8.65 2.95 -11.20
CA MET A 61 9.58 3.95 -11.73
C MET A 61 9.56 5.26 -10.90
N ASP A 62 10.16 5.25 -9.70
CA ASP A 62 10.40 6.42 -8.83
C ASP A 62 9.23 6.99 -8.00
N PHE A 63 8.07 6.33 -7.94
CA PHE A 63 6.98 6.81 -7.07
C PHE A 63 7.27 6.48 -5.59
N PRO A 64 7.12 7.44 -4.64
CA PRO A 64 7.38 7.16 -3.23
C PRO A 64 6.47 6.03 -2.69
N MET A 65 7.09 4.95 -2.21
CA MET A 65 6.40 3.78 -1.65
C MET A 65 7.02 3.40 -0.30
N ARG A 66 6.17 3.03 0.67
CA ARG A 66 6.57 2.41 1.94
C ARG A 66 5.66 1.23 2.28
N HIS A 67 6.22 0.26 3.00
CA HIS A 67 5.51 -0.91 3.49
C HIS A 67 5.60 -0.96 5.01
N TYR A 68 4.48 -1.31 5.64
CA TYR A 68 4.34 -1.56 7.08
C TYR A 68 3.59 -2.87 7.28
N HIS A 69 3.87 -3.54 8.39
CA HIS A 69 3.24 -4.81 8.75
C HIS A 69 2.60 -4.69 10.12
N GLU A 70 1.30 -5.01 10.22
CA GLU A 70 0.54 -5.02 11.48
C GLU A 70 0.57 -3.68 12.24
N VAL A 71 0.64 -2.57 11.51
CA VAL A 71 0.55 -1.21 12.08
C VAL A 71 -0.74 -0.54 11.62
N GLU A 72 -1.40 0.14 12.54
CA GLU A 72 -2.63 0.88 12.26
C GLU A 72 -2.38 2.09 11.34
N ILE A 73 -3.30 2.34 10.41
CA ILE A 73 -3.19 3.40 9.40
C ILE A 73 -2.96 4.77 10.03
N GLN A 74 -3.62 5.04 11.15
CA GLN A 74 -3.50 6.33 11.86
C GLN A 74 -2.10 6.58 12.42
N GLU A 75 -1.42 5.52 12.86
CA GLU A 75 -0.06 5.62 13.38
C GLU A 75 0.92 5.84 12.23
N ILE A 76 0.75 5.10 11.14
CA ILE A 76 1.57 5.27 9.94
C ILE A 76 1.38 6.67 9.33
N ALA A 77 0.15 7.18 9.26
CA ALA A 77 -0.13 8.52 8.76
C ALA A 77 0.63 9.60 9.55
N LYS A 78 0.73 9.45 10.88
CA LYS A 78 1.52 10.35 11.75
C LYS A 78 3.03 10.21 11.48
N LEU A 79 3.54 8.98 11.40
CA LEU A 79 4.96 8.71 11.13
C LEU A 79 5.40 9.30 9.78
N GLU A 80 4.53 9.19 8.79
CA GLU A 80 4.77 9.62 7.42
C GLU A 80 4.35 11.06 7.14
N ARG A 81 3.88 11.78 8.17
CA ARG A 81 3.45 13.17 8.11
C ARG A 81 2.37 13.41 7.03
N CYS A 82 1.50 12.44 6.83
CA CYS A 82 0.36 12.55 5.92
C CYS A 82 -0.75 13.36 6.61
N SER A 83 -0.99 14.60 6.15
CA SER A 83 -2.09 15.43 6.69
C SER A 83 -3.44 15.03 6.09
N THR A 84 -3.42 14.56 4.84
CA THR A 84 -4.59 14.02 4.14
C THR A 84 -4.27 12.64 3.56
N PHE A 85 -5.17 11.69 3.73
CA PHE A 85 -4.98 10.35 3.17
C PHE A 85 -6.29 9.72 2.69
N GLU A 86 -6.15 8.74 1.80
CA GLU A 86 -7.23 7.89 1.30
C GLU A 86 -6.86 6.42 1.54
N VAL A 87 -7.84 5.58 1.84
CA VAL A 87 -7.64 4.13 2.00
C VAL A 87 -8.30 3.44 0.82
N LEU A 88 -7.51 2.68 0.08
CA LEU A 88 -7.95 1.85 -1.03
C LEU A 88 -8.33 0.47 -0.49
N ASN A 89 -9.63 0.18 -0.46
CA ASN A 89 -10.15 -1.15 -0.19
C ASN A 89 -10.17 -1.95 -1.51
N LEU A 90 -9.52 -3.11 -1.52
CA LEU A 90 -9.37 -4.00 -2.69
C LEU A 90 -10.02 -5.35 -2.46
#